data_AF-Q7X304-F1
#
_entry.id   AF-Q7X304-F1
#
_cell.length_a   1.000
_cell.length_b   1.000
_cell.length_c   1.000
_cell.angle_alpha   90.00
_cell.angle_beta   90.00
_cell.angle_gamma   90.00
#
_symmetry.space_group_name_H-M   'P 1'
#
loop_
_entity.id
_entity.type
_entity.pdbx_description
1 polymer ?
#
loop_
_entity_poly.entity_id
_entity_poly.type
_entity_poly.pdbx_seq_one_letter_code
_entity_poly.pdbx_strand_id
1 'polypeptide(L)'
;MKKTLITSFVLAVALLVQAPNLFGQGAAKTGPDPSLVRDALLEEDSLHNLTVARHYFKLKKAYVAAIKRCEEIDAGNPTFSKMDEVLFIAGESSLRLAENKGKQKAPKDKTPEQLLQDARVYLTRLVNGYPNSSFFKQAQTDLAALGGPIKLEDSRE
;
A
#
# COMPACT_ATOMS: atom_id res chain seq x y z
N MET A 1 -57.10 -57.25 18.49
CA MET A 1 -55.97 -58.11 18.07
C MET A 1 -54.88 -57.22 17.46
N LYS A 2 -53.61 -57.47 17.84
CA LYS A 2 -52.29 -57.18 17.20
C LYS A 2 -52.34 -56.58 15.77
N LYS A 3 -51.46 -55.70 15.24
CA LYS A 3 -50.18 -55.03 15.59
C LYS A 3 -49.81 -54.11 14.39
N THR A 4 -49.20 -52.94 14.68
CA THR A 4 -48.12 -52.16 13.98
C THR A 4 -47.99 -52.02 12.46
N LEU A 5 -47.68 -50.79 11.97
CA LEU A 5 -46.57 -50.39 11.04
C LEU A 5 -46.78 -48.94 10.53
N ILE A 6 -46.17 -47.90 11.12
CA ILE A 6 -44.96 -47.13 10.70
C ILE A 6 -44.62 -47.15 9.18
N THR A 7 -44.67 -45.97 8.52
CA THR A 7 -43.60 -45.33 7.68
C THR A 7 -44.16 -44.09 6.94
N SER A 8 -43.62 -42.88 7.18
CA SER A 8 -42.64 -42.13 6.33
C SER A 8 -43.30 -41.43 5.11
N PHE A 9 -42.91 -40.27 4.60
CA PHE A 9 -41.75 -39.39 4.78
C PHE A 9 -42.15 -38.01 4.22
N VAL A 10 -41.65 -36.94 4.83
CA VAL A 10 -41.96 -35.55 4.49
C VAL A 10 -41.45 -35.17 3.10
N LEU A 11 -42.35 -34.61 2.30
CA LEU A 11 -42.13 -34.01 0.99
C LEU A 11 -41.37 -32.69 1.16
N ALA A 12 -40.06 -32.68 0.87
CA ALA A 12 -39.25 -31.45 0.83
C ALA A 12 -38.74 -31.21 -0.59
N VAL A 13 -39.52 -30.44 -1.34
CA VAL A 13 -39.15 -29.80 -2.60
C VAL A 13 -38.28 -28.59 -2.28
N ALA A 14 -36.97 -28.69 -2.51
CA ALA A 14 -36.07 -27.53 -2.62
C ALA A 14 -34.71 -27.94 -3.23
N LEU A 15 -34.71 -28.53 -4.43
CA LEU A 15 -33.51 -28.60 -5.27
C LEU A 15 -33.39 -27.30 -6.07
N LEU A 16 -32.98 -26.23 -5.39
CA LEU A 16 -32.48 -25.02 -6.03
C LEU A 16 -30.97 -25.18 -6.24
N VAL A 17 -30.62 -25.19 -7.52
CA VAL A 17 -29.29 -25.16 -8.10
C VAL A 17 -28.49 -24.02 -7.47
N GLN A 18 -27.53 -24.34 -6.61
CA GLN A 18 -26.46 -23.41 -6.24
C GLN A 18 -25.17 -23.93 -6.86
N ALA A 19 -24.82 -23.34 -8.00
CA ALA A 19 -23.51 -23.47 -8.60
C ALA A 19 -22.46 -23.00 -7.57
N PRO A 20 -21.33 -23.72 -7.39
CA PRO A 20 -20.23 -23.16 -6.66
C PRO A 20 -19.73 -21.94 -7.45
N ASN A 21 -19.85 -20.75 -6.85
CA ASN A 21 -19.13 -19.57 -7.30
C ASN A 21 -17.65 -19.95 -7.32
N LEU A 22 -17.10 -20.20 -8.52
CA LEU A 22 -15.67 -20.14 -8.75
C LEU A 22 -15.25 -18.72 -8.41
N PHE A 23 -14.81 -18.52 -7.17
CA PHE A 23 -13.90 -17.43 -6.86
C PHE A 23 -12.65 -17.72 -7.68
N GLY A 24 -12.60 -17.13 -8.87
CA GLY A 24 -11.37 -16.99 -9.63
C GLY A 24 -10.38 -16.31 -8.71
N GLN A 25 -9.47 -17.11 -8.15
CA GLN A 25 -8.19 -16.61 -7.67
C GLN A 25 -7.47 -16.06 -8.90
N GLY A 26 -7.82 -14.84 -9.28
CA GLY A 26 -7.00 -14.06 -10.19
C GLY A 26 -5.60 -14.07 -9.61
N ALA A 27 -4.66 -14.65 -10.35
CA ALA A 27 -3.28 -14.76 -9.99
C ALA A 27 -2.72 -13.36 -9.76
N ALA A 28 -2.83 -12.87 -8.52
CA ALA A 28 -2.19 -11.67 -8.07
C ALA A 28 -0.69 -11.99 -8.04
N LYS A 29 0.01 -11.67 -9.13
CA LYS A 29 1.46 -11.43 -9.06
C LYS A 29 1.61 -10.19 -8.18
N THR A 30 1.70 -10.43 -6.88
CA THR A 30 1.54 -9.43 -5.83
C THR A 30 2.90 -8.87 -5.47
N GLY A 31 3.28 -7.72 -6.04
CA GLY A 31 4.51 -7.03 -5.65
C GLY A 31 5.78 -7.90 -5.73
N PRO A 32 6.83 -7.59 -4.94
CA PRO A 32 8.12 -8.31 -4.98
C PRO A 32 7.95 -9.83 -4.83
N ASP A 33 8.89 -10.57 -5.43
CA ASP A 33 8.83 -12.03 -5.66
C ASP A 33 8.24 -12.80 -4.46
N PRO A 34 7.11 -13.51 -4.62
CA PRO A 34 6.52 -14.33 -3.56
C PRO A 34 7.43 -15.46 -3.09
N SER A 35 8.54 -15.75 -3.77
CA SER A 35 9.58 -16.67 -3.30
C SER A 35 10.46 -16.11 -2.16
N LEU A 36 10.35 -14.82 -1.84
CA LEU A 36 11.09 -14.22 -0.73
C LEU A 36 10.42 -14.53 0.60
N VAL A 37 11.10 -15.31 1.44
CA VAL A 37 10.71 -15.52 2.83
C VAL A 37 10.80 -14.18 3.55
N ARG A 38 9.65 -13.63 3.93
CA ARG A 38 9.56 -12.40 4.72
C ARG A 38 9.85 -12.73 6.18
N ASP A 39 10.76 -11.98 6.80
CA ASP A 39 10.98 -12.06 8.24
C ASP A 39 9.76 -11.49 8.98
N ALA A 40 9.12 -12.32 9.79
CA ALA A 40 7.89 -11.96 10.50
C ALA A 40 8.10 -10.83 11.51
N LEU A 41 9.27 -10.77 12.17
CA LEU A 41 9.58 -9.70 13.12
C LEU A 41 9.78 -8.39 12.37
N LEU A 42 10.48 -8.43 11.24
CA LEU A 42 10.71 -7.26 10.41
C LEU A 42 9.41 -6.72 9.79
N GLU A 43 8.48 -7.61 9.41
CA GLU A 43 7.14 -7.24 8.95
C GLU A 43 6.32 -6.57 10.06
N GLU A 44 6.37 -7.08 11.30
CA GLU A 44 5.67 -6.50 12.44
C GLU A 44 6.20 -5.09 12.77
N ASP A 45 7.53 -4.92 12.83
CA ASP A 45 8.17 -3.62 13.05
C ASP A 45 7.86 -2.62 11.95
N SER A 46 7.85 -3.08 10.69
CA SER A 46 7.48 -2.26 9.54
C SER A 46 6.01 -1.84 9.59
N LEU A 47 5.12 -2.73 10.03
CA LEU A 47 3.69 -2.44 10.21
C LEU A 47 3.45 -1.44 11.34
N HIS A 48 4.21 -1.53 12.44
CA HIS A 48 4.18 -0.54 13.50
C HIS A 48 4.56 0.84 12.97
N ASN A 49 5.69 0.94 12.26
CA ASN A 49 6.13 2.21 11.68
C ASN A 49 5.14 2.76 10.65
N LEU A 50 4.54 1.91 9.81
CA LEU A 50 3.52 2.34 8.86
C LEU A 50 2.27 2.87 9.59
N THR A 51 1.89 2.26 10.70
CA THR A 51 0.78 2.74 11.54
C THR A 51 1.07 4.14 12.09
N VAL A 52 2.29 4.38 12.57
CA VAL A 52 2.74 5.71 13.03
C VAL A 52 2.77 6.71 11.86
N ALA A 53 3.28 6.31 10.70
CA ALA A 53 3.33 7.13 9.49
C ALA A 53 1.92 7.59 9.06
N ARG A 54 0.94 6.67 9.04
CA ARG A 54 -0.48 6.98 8.76
C ARG A 54 -1.04 8.02 9.72
N HIS A 55 -0.73 7.88 11.02
CA HIS A 55 -1.19 8.82 12.04
C HIS A 55 -0.60 10.23 11.80
N TYR A 56 0.69 10.31 11.51
CA TYR A 56 1.35 11.57 11.20
C TYR A 56 0.83 12.20 9.91
N PHE A 57 0.65 11.42 8.86
CA PHE A 57 0.18 11.87 7.55
C PHE A 57 -1.25 12.41 7.61
N LYS A 58 -2.21 11.62 8.14
CA LYS A 58 -3.63 11.96 8.09
C LYS A 58 -4.06 12.93 9.19
N LEU A 59 -3.74 12.61 10.44
CA LEU A 59 -4.32 13.29 11.60
C LEU A 59 -3.49 14.48 12.07
N LYS A 60 -2.17 14.29 12.15
CA LYS A 60 -1.28 15.36 12.63
C LYS A 60 -0.87 16.32 11.52
N LYS A 61 -0.94 15.91 10.24
CA LYS A 61 -0.35 16.63 9.10
C LYS A 61 1.12 16.98 9.37
N ALA A 62 1.83 16.02 9.97
CA ALA A 62 3.22 16.10 10.36
C ALA A 62 4.06 15.33 9.33
N TYR A 63 4.21 15.93 8.14
CA TYR A 63 4.76 15.26 6.97
C TYR A 63 6.23 14.88 7.10
N VAL A 64 7.03 15.69 7.82
CA VAL A 64 8.43 15.32 8.12
C VAL A 64 8.48 14.07 8.99
N ALA A 65 7.57 13.96 9.97
CA ALA A 65 7.51 12.78 10.83
C ALA A 65 6.99 11.54 10.09
N ALA A 66 6.04 11.72 9.16
CA ALA A 66 5.56 10.64 8.30
C ALA A 66 6.67 10.09 7.39
N ILE A 67 7.42 10.97 6.72
CA ILE A 67 8.55 10.60 5.85
C ILE A 67 9.59 9.80 6.63
N LYS A 68 10.00 10.26 7.82
CA LYS A 68 11.00 9.55 8.62
C LYS A 68 10.60 8.11 8.92
N ARG A 69 9.32 7.86 9.24
CA ARG A 69 8.82 6.50 9.47
C ARG A 69 8.80 5.66 8.20
N CYS A 70 8.47 6.27 7.07
CA CYS A 70 8.52 5.60 5.77
C CYS A 70 9.97 5.25 5.38
N GLU A 71 10.92 6.16 5.59
CA GLU A 71 12.35 5.94 5.32
C GLU A 71 12.95 4.86 6.22
N GLU A 72 12.53 4.79 7.50
CA GLU A 72 12.90 3.68 8.40
C GLU A 72 12.46 2.32 7.83
N ILE A 73 11.24 2.21 7.27
CA ILE A 73 10.75 0.98 6.63
C ILE A 73 11.50 0.70 5.33
N ASP A 74 11.69 1.71 4.49
CA ASP A 74 12.30 1.56 3.18
C ASP A 74 13.77 1.11 3.27
N ALA A 75 14.51 1.63 4.25
CA ALA A 75 15.88 1.22 4.51
C ALA A 75 15.98 -0.15 5.21
N GLY A 76 15.06 -0.45 6.14
CA GLY A 76 15.11 -1.66 6.97
C GLY A 76 14.46 -2.90 6.34
N ASN A 77 13.37 -2.70 5.59
CA ASN A 77 12.56 -3.75 4.97
C ASN A 77 12.06 -3.32 3.57
N PRO A 78 12.94 -3.22 2.57
CA PRO A 78 12.58 -2.78 1.23
C PRO A 78 11.55 -3.68 0.53
N THR A 79 11.35 -4.91 1.02
CA THR A 79 10.39 -5.90 0.49
C THR A 79 9.10 -6.00 1.32
N PHE A 80 8.86 -5.03 2.21
CA PHE A 80 7.70 -4.98 3.08
C PHE A 80 6.39 -5.18 2.31
N SER A 81 5.49 -5.98 2.87
CA SER A 81 4.21 -6.34 2.24
C SER A 81 3.31 -5.16 1.85
N LYS A 82 3.50 -3.97 2.45
CA LYS A 82 2.74 -2.74 2.18
C LYS A 82 3.61 -1.58 1.70
N MET A 83 4.69 -1.91 1.00
CA MET A 83 5.64 -0.91 0.52
C MET A 83 5.00 0.08 -0.47
N ASP A 84 3.96 -0.30 -1.20
CA ASP A 84 3.18 0.62 -2.03
C ASP A 84 2.59 1.79 -1.22
N GLU A 85 2.03 1.51 -0.05
CA GLU A 85 1.51 2.54 0.87
C GLU A 85 2.63 3.38 1.49
N VAL A 86 3.77 2.75 1.82
CA VAL A 86 4.94 3.45 2.36
C VAL A 86 5.44 4.49 1.35
N LEU A 87 5.65 4.07 0.10
CA LEU A 87 6.08 4.95 -0.99
C LEU A 87 5.06 6.05 -1.27
N PHE A 88 3.76 5.72 -1.22
CA PHE A 88 2.70 6.71 -1.40
C PHE A 88 2.77 7.79 -0.32
N ILE A 89 2.79 7.40 0.96
CA ILE A 89 2.82 8.36 2.08
C ILE A 89 4.08 9.21 2.03
N ALA A 90 5.24 8.63 1.70
CA ALA A 90 6.48 9.38 1.57
C ALA A 90 6.39 10.43 0.45
N GLY A 91 5.99 10.02 -0.76
CA GLY A 91 5.88 10.93 -1.90
C GLY A 91 4.87 12.06 -1.68
N GLU A 92 3.69 11.71 -1.18
CA GLU A 92 2.61 12.65 -0.86
C GLU A 92 2.98 13.63 0.27
N SER A 93 3.75 13.17 1.25
CA SER A 93 4.27 14.03 2.31
C SER A 93 5.28 15.03 1.77
N SER A 94 6.18 14.59 0.88
CA SER A 94 7.16 15.47 0.22
C SER A 94 6.49 16.54 -0.63
N LEU A 95 5.45 16.19 -1.41
CA LEU A 95 4.64 17.16 -2.17
C LEU A 95 4.04 18.23 -1.25
N ARG A 96 3.39 17.81 -0.17
CA ARG A 96 2.75 18.75 0.77
C ARG A 96 3.77 19.65 1.44
N LEU A 97 4.97 19.17 1.73
CA LEU A 97 6.04 20.00 2.28
C LEU A 97 6.57 21.02 1.26
N ALA A 98 6.73 20.63 -0.01
CA ALA A 98 7.13 21.55 -1.08
C ALA A 98 6.13 22.72 -1.23
N GLU A 99 4.85 22.43 -1.02
CA GLU A 99 3.75 23.41 -1.02
C GLU A 99 3.60 24.18 0.31
N ASN A 100 4.52 24.00 1.26
CA ASN A 100 4.44 24.56 2.63
C ASN A 100 3.14 24.19 3.39
N LYS A 101 2.54 23.04 3.10
CA LYS A 101 1.36 22.52 3.80
C LYS A 101 1.77 21.72 5.03
N GLY A 102 0.83 21.62 5.97
CA GLY A 102 0.97 20.81 7.19
C GLY A 102 1.19 21.64 8.44
N LYS A 103 1.47 20.96 9.56
CA LYS A 103 1.75 21.60 10.86
C LYS A 103 3.24 21.76 11.14
N GLN A 104 4.09 21.11 10.34
CA GLN A 104 5.53 21.19 10.44
C GLN A 104 6.06 22.07 9.32
N LYS A 105 7.13 22.81 9.61
CA LYS A 105 7.90 23.47 8.56
C LYS A 105 8.69 22.41 7.78
N ALA A 106 8.94 22.69 6.50
CA ALA A 106 9.89 21.91 5.71
C ALA A 106 11.25 21.82 6.42
N PRO A 107 12.01 20.71 6.23
CA PRO A 107 13.38 20.60 6.72
C PRO A 107 14.21 21.79 6.23
N LYS A 108 15.08 22.34 7.10
CA LYS A 108 15.88 23.53 6.75
C LYS A 108 16.94 23.26 5.68
N ASP A 109 17.29 21.99 5.54
CA ASP A 109 18.28 21.42 4.64
C ASP A 109 17.70 21.01 3.29
N LYS A 110 16.37 21.12 3.09
CA LYS A 110 15.72 20.79 1.82
C LYS A 110 15.01 21.99 1.21
N THR A 111 15.28 22.27 -0.06
CA THR A 111 14.51 23.23 -0.86
C THR A 111 13.19 22.60 -1.33
N PRO A 112 12.18 23.41 -1.73
CA PRO A 112 10.97 22.89 -2.34
C PRO A 112 11.25 22.00 -3.56
N GLU A 113 12.23 22.34 -4.39
CA GLU A 113 12.61 21.57 -5.58
C GLU A 113 13.16 20.19 -5.20
N GLN A 114 13.98 20.11 -4.14
CA GLN A 114 14.46 18.83 -3.62
C GLN A 114 13.31 17.97 -3.08
N LEU A 115 12.33 18.57 -2.42
CA LEU A 115 11.13 17.86 -1.96
C LEU A 115 10.26 17.37 -3.12
N LEU A 116 10.13 18.15 -4.19
CA LEU A 116 9.46 17.70 -5.42
C LEU A 116 10.21 16.54 -6.07
N GLN A 117 11.54 16.58 -6.06
CA GLN A 117 12.36 15.47 -6.57
C GLN A 117 12.20 14.22 -5.71
N ASP A 118 12.22 14.34 -4.38
CA ASP A 118 11.95 13.21 -3.47
C ASP A 118 10.58 12.60 -3.75
N ALA A 119 9.55 13.45 -3.91
CA ALA A 119 8.21 12.99 -4.26
C ALA A 119 8.22 12.19 -5.56
N ARG A 120 8.90 12.72 -6.59
CA ARG A 120 9.03 12.07 -7.89
C ARG A 120 9.73 10.71 -7.79
N VAL A 121 10.77 10.58 -6.97
CA VAL A 121 11.47 9.30 -6.72
C VAL A 121 10.51 8.27 -6.11
N TYR A 122 9.86 8.61 -4.99
CA TYR A 122 8.97 7.68 -4.30
C TYR A 122 7.78 7.25 -5.15
N LEU A 123 7.12 8.19 -5.83
CA LEU A 123 5.97 7.89 -6.67
C LEU A 123 6.36 7.11 -7.92
N THR A 124 7.54 7.34 -8.49
CA THR A 124 8.09 6.54 -9.60
C THR A 124 8.25 5.08 -9.17
N ARG A 125 8.83 4.84 -7.99
CA ARG A 125 8.98 3.49 -7.44
C ARG A 125 7.64 2.82 -7.21
N LEU A 126 6.63 3.58 -6.75
CA LEU A 126 5.27 3.07 -6.57
C LEU A 126 4.67 2.60 -7.91
N VAL A 127 4.66 3.47 -8.93
CA VAL A 127 4.06 3.16 -10.22
C VAL A 127 4.78 2.01 -10.92
N ASN A 128 6.11 1.94 -10.82
CA ASN A 128 6.89 0.89 -11.46
C ASN A 128 6.80 -0.45 -10.72
N GLY A 129 6.79 -0.43 -9.38
CA GLY A 129 6.83 -1.65 -8.56
C GLY A 129 5.46 -2.22 -8.20
N TYR A 130 4.40 -1.40 -8.21
CA TYR A 130 3.10 -1.76 -7.64
C TYR A 130 1.93 -1.33 -8.55
N PRO A 131 1.83 -1.87 -9.78
CA PRO A 131 0.82 -1.47 -10.76
C PRO A 131 -0.63 -1.73 -10.33
N ASN A 132 -0.84 -2.65 -9.38
CA ASN A 132 -2.15 -3.00 -8.83
C ASN A 132 -2.47 -2.28 -7.52
N SER A 133 -1.61 -1.36 -7.07
CA SER A 133 -1.85 -0.62 -5.83
C SER A 133 -3.09 0.27 -5.95
N SER A 134 -3.84 0.41 -4.86
CA SER A 134 -4.94 1.38 -4.78
C SER A 134 -4.48 2.83 -4.93
N PHE A 135 -3.18 3.09 -4.71
CA PHE A 135 -2.55 4.39 -4.83
C PHE A 135 -2.05 4.70 -6.25
N PHE A 136 -2.01 3.71 -7.14
CA PHE A 136 -1.36 3.81 -8.45
C PHE A 136 -1.86 5.00 -9.28
N LYS A 137 -3.18 5.17 -9.38
CA LYS A 137 -3.79 6.22 -10.21
C LYS A 137 -3.47 7.62 -9.71
N GLN A 138 -3.47 7.80 -8.39
CA GLN A 138 -3.10 9.07 -7.77
C GLN A 138 -1.62 9.37 -8.02
N ALA A 139 -0.73 8.40 -7.73
CA ALA A 139 0.69 8.53 -7.97
C ALA A 139 1.03 8.86 -9.43
N GLN A 140 0.34 8.26 -10.40
CA GLN A 140 0.52 8.56 -11.82
C GLN A 140 0.08 9.99 -12.17
N THR A 141 -1.01 10.46 -11.56
CA THR A 141 -1.50 11.84 -11.74
C THR A 141 -0.50 12.85 -11.19
N ASP A 142 0.00 12.61 -9.98
CA ASP A 142 0.97 13.49 -9.34
C ASP A 142 2.31 13.48 -10.09
N LEU A 143 2.76 12.31 -10.57
CA LEU A 143 3.93 12.23 -11.44
C LEU A 143 3.75 13.03 -12.73
N ALA A 144 2.58 13.00 -13.37
CA ALA A 144 2.35 13.79 -14.57
C ALA A 144 2.53 15.29 -14.31
N ALA A 145 2.11 15.78 -13.13
CA ALA A 145 2.36 17.15 -12.70
C ALA A 145 3.84 17.45 -12.41
N LEU A 146 4.63 16.43 -12.04
CA LEU A 146 6.07 16.51 -11.78
C LEU A 146 6.95 16.24 -13.02
N GLY A 147 6.37 16.13 -14.22
CA GLY A 147 7.13 15.83 -15.45
C GLY A 147 7.33 14.34 -15.74
N GLY A 148 6.49 13.48 -15.16
CA GLY A 148 6.44 12.04 -15.37
C GLY A 148 7.40 11.22 -14.50
N PRO A 149 7.37 9.88 -14.58
CA PRO A 149 8.32 9.01 -13.88
C PRO A 149 9.78 9.28 -14.28
N ILE A 150 10.72 9.06 -13.37
CA ILE A 150 12.17 9.11 -13.66
C ILE A 150 12.75 7.72 -13.93
N LYS A 151 13.94 7.68 -14.53
CA LYS A 151 14.78 6.48 -14.48
C LYS A 151 15.38 6.37 -13.08
N LEU A 152 15.30 5.21 -12.46
CA LEU A 152 15.73 5.02 -11.07
C LEU A 152 17.26 5.02 -10.94
N GLU A 153 17.97 4.75 -12.04
CA GLU A 153 19.42 4.87 -12.13
C GLU A 153 19.89 6.32 -11.88
N ASP A 154 19.14 7.31 -12.36
CA ASP A 154 19.46 8.74 -12.26
C ASP A 154 19.22 9.33 -10.85
N SER A 155 18.66 8.55 -9.92
CA SER A 155 18.32 8.99 -8.55
C SER A 155 19.38 8.66 -7.49
N ARG A 156 20.52 8.06 -7.88
CA ARG A 156 21.59 7.60 -6.97
C ARG A 156 22.89 8.42 -7.05
N GLU A 157 22.86 9.57 -7.74
CA GLU A 157 23.98 10.53 -7.82
C GLU A 157 23.87 11.62 -6.76
#